data_AF-A0A1I4RF51-F1
#
_entry.id   AF-A0A1I4RF51-F1
#
_cell.length_a   1.000
_cell.length_b   1.000
_cell.length_c   1.000
_cell.angle_alpha   90.00
_cell.angle_beta   90.00
_cell.angle_gamma   90.00
#
_symmetry.space_group_name_H-M   'P 1'
#
loop_
_entity.id
_entity.type
_entity.pdbx_description
1 polymer ?
#
loop_
_entity_poly.entity_id
_entity_poly.type
_entity_poly.pdbx_seq_one_letter_code
_entity_poly.pdbx_strand_id
1 'polypeptide(L)'
;MKLLVIAIFVGVVLFLIYRSKKNIDPAEQACAKEIGSLLNSDPDADTRTIADIFARHDIDQSRCSRVGAMVMPQLRKNGMKPEDARIAMIQVKKAYSLVP
;
A
#
# COMPACT_ATOMS: atom_id res chain seq x y z
N MET A 1 31.13 0.75 30.96
CA MET A 1 31.02 0.60 29.49
C MET A 1 30.11 -0.56 29.06
N LYS A 2 30.24 -1.77 29.64
CA LYS A 2 29.39 -2.94 29.29
C LYS A 2 27.88 -2.70 29.41
N LEU A 3 27.42 -2.06 30.49
CA LEU A 3 25.99 -1.77 30.72
C LEU A 3 25.41 -0.73 29.74
N LEU A 4 26.22 0.24 29.31
CA LEU A 4 25.82 1.23 28.30
C LEU A 4 25.60 0.58 26.93
N VAL A 5 26.47 -0.36 26.54
CA VAL A 5 26.33 -1.11 25.28
C VAL A 5 25.06 -1.96 25.29
N ILE A 6 24.75 -2.61 26.42
CA ILE A 6 23.52 -3.43 26.56
C ILE A 6 22.27 -2.54 26.47
N ALA A 7 22.26 -1.38 27.13
CA ALA A 7 21.14 -0.45 27.08
C ALA A 7 20.89 0.10 25.66
N ILE A 8 21.96 0.43 24.92
CA ILE A 8 21.87 0.86 23.53
C ILE A 8 21.31 -0.27 22.65
N PHE A 9 21.81 -1.49 22.82
CA PHE A 9 21.37 -2.63 22.04
C PHE A 9 19.88 -2.93 22.25
N VAL A 10 19.42 -2.94 23.50
CA VAL A 10 17.99 -3.13 23.83
C VAL A 10 17.14 -1.99 23.23
N GLY A 11 17.62 -0.74 23.32
CA GLY A 11 16.96 0.41 22.69
C GLY A 11 16.82 0.28 21.18
N VAL A 12 17.88 -0.16 20.49
CA VAL A 12 17.87 -0.41 19.04
C VAL A 12 16.90 -1.53 18.67
N VAL A 13 16.89 -2.65 19.41
CA VAL A 13 15.98 -3.77 19.15
C VAL A 13 14.52 -3.36 19.35
N LEU A 14 14.20 -2.66 20.45
CA LEU A 14 12.85 -2.16 20.69
C LEU A 14 12.42 -1.13 19.63
N PHE A 15 13.34 -0.27 19.20
CA PHE A 15 13.10 0.68 18.12
C PHE A 15 12.86 -0.02 16.78
N LEU A 16 13.59 -1.09 16.47
CA LEU A 16 13.39 -1.88 15.25
C LEU A 16 12.06 -2.63 15.27
N ILE A 17 11.65 -3.19 16.41
CA ILE A 17 10.33 -3.82 16.57
C ILE A 17 9.22 -2.77 16.43
N TYR A 18 9.38 -1.61 17.06
CA TYR A 18 8.44 -0.49 16.95
C TYR A 18 8.34 0.03 15.51
N ARG A 19 9.47 0.16 14.83
CA ARG A 19 9.54 0.55 13.42
C ARG A 19 8.94 -0.53 12.53
N SER A 20 9.20 -1.80 12.78
CA SER A 20 8.58 -2.92 12.05
C SER A 20 7.06 -2.93 12.18
N LYS A 21 6.53 -2.54 13.34
CA LYS A 21 5.08 -2.44 13.57
C LYS A 21 4.44 -1.23 12.87
N LYS A 22 5.24 -0.21 12.52
CA LYS A 22 4.82 1.01 11.79
C LYS A 22 5.24 1.03 10.32
N ASN A 23 6.10 0.11 9.89
CA ASN A 23 6.56 0.01 8.52
C ASN A 23 5.39 -0.49 7.67
N ILE A 24 4.74 0.46 7.02
CA ILE A 24 4.12 0.19 5.72
C ILE A 24 5.17 -0.53 4.89
N ASP A 25 4.84 -1.72 4.39
CA ASP A 25 5.78 -2.50 3.60
C ASP A 25 6.16 -1.66 2.36
N PRO A 26 7.46 -1.50 2.02
CA PRO A 26 7.84 -0.80 0.80
C PRO A 26 7.16 -1.37 -0.45
N ALA A 27 6.83 -2.67 -0.47
CA ALA A 27 6.05 -3.29 -1.53
C ALA A 27 4.58 -2.80 -1.56
N GLU A 28 3.92 -2.71 -0.40
CA GLU A 28 2.57 -2.16 -0.28
C GLU A 28 2.51 -0.70 -0.76
N GLN A 29 3.52 0.10 -0.43
CA GLN A 29 3.60 1.49 -0.87
C GLN A 29 3.89 1.62 -2.37
N ALA A 30 4.76 0.77 -2.92
CA ALA A 30 5.04 0.73 -4.36
C ALA A 30 3.78 0.31 -5.15
N CYS A 31 3.10 -0.74 -4.69
CA CYS A 31 1.84 -1.21 -5.25
C CYS A 31 0.78 -0.09 -5.25
N ALA A 32 0.59 0.59 -4.11
CA ALA A 32 -0.37 1.69 -4.01
C ALA A 32 -0.05 2.86 -4.95
N LYS A 33 1.24 3.17 -5.13
CA LYS A 33 1.70 4.22 -6.04
C LYS A 33 1.45 3.84 -7.50
N GLU A 34 1.70 2.60 -7.88
CA GLU A 34 1.48 2.11 -9.24
C GLU A 34 0.00 2.08 -9.60
N ILE A 35 -0.85 1.55 -8.71
CA ILE A 35 -2.31 1.59 -8.87
C ILE A 35 -2.80 3.03 -8.94
N GLY A 36 -2.31 3.90 -8.06
CA GLY A 36 -2.67 5.32 -8.08
C GLY A 36 -2.22 6.05 -9.35
N SER A 37 -1.11 5.64 -9.96
CA SER A 37 -0.65 6.17 -11.25
C SER A 37 -1.52 5.65 -12.41
N LEU A 38 -1.83 4.35 -12.41
CA LEU A 38 -2.71 3.72 -13.41
C LEU A 38 -4.07 4.41 -13.44
N LEU A 39 -4.71 4.52 -12.28
CA LEU A 39 -6.04 5.12 -12.15
C LEU A 39 -6.06 6.61 -12.47
N ASN A 40 -4.94 7.31 -12.27
CA ASN A 40 -4.84 8.71 -12.66
C ASN A 40 -4.81 8.89 -14.19
N SER A 41 -4.26 7.92 -14.92
CA SER A 41 -4.26 7.92 -16.38
C SER A 41 -5.54 7.31 -16.96
N ASP A 42 -6.08 6.28 -16.31
CA ASP A 42 -7.28 5.55 -16.71
C ASP A 42 -8.15 5.26 -15.46
N PRO A 43 -9.08 6.16 -15.12
CA PRO A 43 -9.93 6.03 -13.92
C PRO A 43 -10.83 4.78 -13.94
N ASP A 44 -11.12 4.25 -15.14
CA ASP A 44 -11.97 3.08 -15.36
C ASP A 44 -11.14 1.81 -15.64
N ALA A 45 -9.85 1.82 -15.30
CA ALA A 45 -8.95 0.69 -15.51
C ALA A 45 -9.55 -0.63 -15.02
N ASP A 46 -9.34 -1.67 -15.83
CA ASP A 46 -9.96 -2.97 -15.59
C ASP A 46 -9.51 -3.58 -14.25
N THR A 47 -10.47 -4.20 -13.56
CA THR A 47 -10.25 -4.83 -12.27
C THR A 47 -9.21 -5.96 -12.30
N ARG A 48 -9.03 -6.64 -13.44
CA ARG A 48 -7.97 -7.65 -13.60
C ARG A 48 -6.59 -7.00 -13.69
N THR A 49 -6.46 -5.87 -14.36
CA THR A 49 -5.19 -5.13 -14.44
C THR A 49 -4.74 -4.68 -13.05
N ILE A 50 -5.67 -4.23 -12.21
CA ILE A 50 -5.38 -3.86 -10.83
C ILE A 50 -4.99 -5.10 -10.01
N ALA A 51 -5.66 -6.24 -10.21
CA ALA A 51 -5.32 -7.51 -9.57
C ALA A 51 -3.93 -8.03 -9.98
N ASP A 52 -3.56 -7.87 -11.25
CA ASP A 52 -2.22 -8.19 -11.75
C ASP A 52 -1.16 -7.36 -11.04
N ILE A 53 -1.40 -6.05 -10.84
CA ILE A 53 -0.48 -5.20 -10.06
C ILE A 53 -0.34 -5.72 -8.63
N PHE A 54 -1.43 -6.08 -7.96
CA PHE A 54 -1.35 -6.69 -6.63
C PHE A 54 -0.49 -7.97 -6.63
N ALA A 55 -0.67 -8.85 -7.61
CA ALA A 55 0.11 -10.07 -7.75
C ALA A 55 1.59 -9.80 -8.06
N ARG A 56 1.90 -8.81 -8.92
CA ARG A 56 3.29 -8.41 -9.24
C ARG A 56 4.06 -7.91 -8.03
N HIS A 57 3.38 -7.28 -7.09
CA HIS A 57 3.96 -6.79 -5.83
C HIS A 57 3.87 -7.81 -4.69
N ASP A 58 3.51 -9.07 -4.98
CA ASP A 58 3.35 -10.14 -3.99
C ASP A 58 2.42 -9.70 -2.85
N ILE A 59 1.30 -9.05 -3.18
CA ILE A 59 0.30 -8.59 -2.22
C ILE A 59 -0.84 -9.60 -2.15
N ASP A 60 -0.92 -10.35 -1.05
CA ASP A 60 -2.04 -11.25 -0.80
C ASP A 60 -3.34 -10.48 -0.51
N GLN A 61 -4.48 -11.17 -0.67
CA GLN A 61 -5.80 -10.63 -0.36
C GLN A 61 -5.92 -9.96 1.02
N SER A 62 -5.25 -10.51 2.05
CA SER A 62 -5.25 -9.95 3.41
C SER A 62 -4.62 -8.56 3.51
N ARG A 63 -3.71 -8.23 2.59
CA ARG A 63 -2.96 -6.96 2.51
C ARG A 63 -3.60 -5.98 1.53
N CYS A 64 -4.42 -6.43 0.57
CA CYS A 64 -5.09 -5.58 -0.42
C CYS A 64 -5.85 -4.41 0.20
N SER A 65 -6.59 -4.63 1.30
CA SER A 65 -7.34 -3.55 1.97
C SER A 65 -6.42 -2.45 2.51
N ARG A 66 -5.21 -2.80 2.93
CA ARG A 66 -4.22 -1.87 3.46
C ARG A 66 -3.60 -1.05 2.33
N VAL A 67 -3.26 -1.70 1.23
CA VAL A 67 -2.76 -1.04 0.02
C VAL A 67 -3.82 -0.11 -0.57
N GLY A 68 -5.09 -0.54 -0.67
CA GLY A 68 -6.16 0.34 -1.18
C GLY A 68 -6.40 1.58 -0.32
N ALA A 69 -6.21 1.49 1.00
CA ALA A 69 -6.24 2.68 1.86
C ALA A 69 -5.09 3.66 1.54
N MET A 70 -3.97 3.16 1.01
CA MET A 70 -2.85 3.98 0.52
C MET A 70 -3.05 4.48 -0.91
N VAL A 71 -3.90 3.86 -1.73
CA VAL A 71 -4.21 4.35 -3.10
C VAL A 71 -4.96 5.67 -3.04
N MET A 72 -5.98 5.78 -2.18
CA MET A 72 -6.79 7.01 -2.04
C MET A 72 -5.97 8.31 -1.86
N PRO A 73 -4.97 8.39 -0.94
CA PRO A 73 -4.12 9.57 -0.85
C PRO A 73 -3.22 9.78 -2.08
N GLN A 74 -2.83 8.73 -2.81
CA GLN A 74 -2.08 8.89 -4.07
C GLN A 74 -2.97 9.54 -5.16
N LEU A 75 -4.23 9.09 -5.30
CA LEU A 75 -5.18 9.68 -6.25
C LEU A 75 -5.39 11.17 -5.97
N ARG A 76 -5.58 11.53 -4.70
CA ARG A 76 -5.72 12.93 -4.27
C ARG A 76 -4.45 13.74 -4.54
N LYS A 77 -3.27 13.16 -4.29
CA LYS A 77 -1.98 13.80 -4.57
C LYS A 77 -1.79 14.07 -6.07
N ASN A 78 -2.34 13.22 -6.92
CA ASN A 78 -2.28 13.37 -8.37
C ASN A 78 -3.35 14.34 -8.93
N GLY A 79 -4.15 14.98 -8.07
CA GLY A 79 -5.13 15.99 -8.47
C GLY A 79 -6.49 15.42 -8.89
N MET A 80 -6.73 14.13 -8.69
CA MET A 80 -8.02 13.50 -8.99
C MET A 80 -9.13 14.05 -8.08
N LYS A 81 -10.30 14.33 -8.66
CA LYS A 81 -11.46 14.78 -7.90
C LYS A 81 -11.93 13.67 -6.93
N PRO A 82 -12.49 14.02 -5.77
CA PRO A 82 -12.95 13.04 -4.78
C PRO A 82 -14.00 12.05 -5.30
N GLU A 83 -14.83 12.49 -6.26
CA GLU A 83 -15.90 11.69 -6.86
C GLU A 83 -15.32 10.63 -7.80
N ASP A 84 -14.44 11.04 -8.72
CA ASP A 84 -13.73 10.13 -9.63
C ASP A 84 -12.85 9.14 -8.86
N ALA A 85 -12.17 9.61 -7.81
CA ALA A 85 -11.37 8.75 -6.93
C ALA A 85 -12.23 7.70 -6.20
N ARG A 86 -13.48 8.04 -5.87
CA ARG A 86 -14.43 7.10 -5.28
C ARG A 86 -14.83 6.01 -6.28
N ILE A 87 -15.07 6.37 -7.53
CA ILE A 87 -15.40 5.44 -8.61
C ILE A 87 -14.21 4.49 -8.86
N ALA A 88 -13.01 5.05 -9.00
CA ALA A 88 -11.78 4.29 -9.15
C ALA A 88 -11.55 3.31 -7.97
N MET A 89 -11.81 3.75 -6.74
CA MET A 89 -11.72 2.90 -5.54
C MET A 89 -12.71 1.73 -5.54
N ILE A 90 -13.85 1.81 -6.23
CA ILE A 90 -14.77 0.68 -6.38
C ILE A 90 -14.11 -0.42 -7.21
N GLN A 91 -13.38 -0.05 -8.28
CA GLN A 91 -12.63 -1.01 -9.10
C GLN A 91 -11.49 -1.64 -8.31
N VAL A 92 -10.74 -0.84 -7.54
CA VAL A 92 -9.69 -1.37 -6.64
C VAL A 92 -10.26 -2.39 -5.68
N LYS A 93 -11.42 -2.11 -5.07
CA LYS A 93 -12.06 -3.04 -4.12
C LYS A 93 -12.58 -4.32 -4.79
N LYS A 94 -13.08 -4.23 -6.03
CA LYS A 94 -13.47 -5.41 -6.82
C LYS A 94 -12.26 -6.27 -7.19
N ALA A 95 -11.11 -5.65 -7.43
CA ALA A 95 -9.88 -6.39 -7.72
C ALA A 95 -9.44 -7.29 -6.55
N TYR A 96 -9.82 -6.99 -5.31
CA TYR A 96 -9.44 -7.80 -4.13
C TYR A 96 -9.94 -9.24 -4.20
N SER A 97 -11.05 -9.51 -4.87
CA SER A 97 -11.57 -10.87 -5.05
C SER A 97 -10.91 -11.64 -6.21
N LEU A 98 -10.07 -10.96 -6.99
CA LEU A 98 -9.34 -11.53 -8.13
C LEU A 98 -7.87 -11.81 -7.79
N VAL A 99 -7.38 -11.33 -6.64
CA VAL A 99 -6.05 -11.64 -6.13
C VAL A 99 -6.07 -13.08 -5.58
N PRO A 100 -5.09 -13.92 -5.97
CA PRO A 100 -5.01 -15.31 -5.52
C PRO A 100 -4.77 -15.47 -4.02
#